data_AF-A0A8X6I8G8-F1
#
_entry.id   AF-A0A8X6I8G8-F1
#
_cell.length_a   1.000
_cell.length_b   1.000
_cell.length_c   1.000
_cell.angle_alpha   90.00
_cell.angle_beta   90.00
_cell.angle_gamma   90.00
#
_symmetry.space_group_name_H-M   'P 1'
#
loop_
_entity.id
_entity.type
_entity.pdbx_description
1 polymer ?
#
loop_
_entity_poly.entity_id
_entity_poly.type
_entity_poly.pdbx_seq_one_letter_code
_entity_poly.pdbx_strand_id
1 'polypeptide(L)'
;MNLRKWKTNSIELSQKWEESKFENLTHNEAVPIKVLGLILNTLTDEFKLDLSSLIDSLKQVKNTKRSVLRISSKLFDPIGYIAVFTIRIKIILQEIWEGGFDWDEKLGKN
;
A
#
# COMPACT_ATOMS: atom_id res chain seq x y z
N MET A 1 1.73 20.80 -19.87
CA MET A 1 1.71 19.60 -19.00
C MET A 1 2.00 20.08 -17.58
N ASN A 2 1.00 20.08 -16.70
CA ASN A 2 1.15 20.62 -15.34
C ASN A 2 1.70 19.48 -14.44
N LEU A 3 2.99 19.54 -14.12
CA LEU A 3 3.76 18.49 -13.43
C LEU A 3 3.48 18.47 -11.91
N ARG A 4 2.20 18.28 -11.54
CA ARG A 4 1.66 18.49 -10.17
C ARG A 4 2.10 17.49 -9.08
N LYS A 5 3.17 16.70 -9.27
CA LYS A 5 3.49 15.56 -8.38
C LYS A 5 4.99 15.27 -8.16
N TRP A 6 5.89 16.19 -8.45
CA TRP A 6 7.32 15.99 -8.16
C TRP A 6 7.66 16.43 -6.74
N LYS A 7 8.37 15.56 -6.02
CA LYS A 7 8.86 15.79 -4.65
C LYS A 7 10.29 15.28 -4.55
N THR A 8 11.10 15.93 -3.74
CA THR A 8 12.53 15.63 -3.57
C THR A 8 12.87 15.48 -2.10
N ASN A 9 13.90 14.69 -1.80
CA ASN A 9 14.53 14.57 -0.49
C ASN A 9 15.69 15.57 -0.28
N SER A 10 16.14 16.29 -1.33
CA SER A 10 17.16 17.34 -1.21
C SER A 10 16.51 18.66 -0.81
N ILE A 11 16.97 19.21 0.30
CA ILE A 11 16.54 20.52 0.80
C ILE A 11 16.96 21.61 -0.19
N GLU A 12 18.19 21.56 -0.73
CA GLU A 12 18.68 22.58 -1.66
C GLU A 12 17.85 22.62 -2.95
N LEU A 13 17.47 21.43 -3.45
CA LEU A 13 16.65 21.33 -4.65
C LEU A 13 15.21 21.78 -4.39
N SER A 14 14.66 21.44 -3.22
CA SER A 14 13.32 21.90 -2.80
C SER A 14 13.26 23.43 -2.76
N GLN A 15 14.26 24.06 -2.13
CA GLN A 15 14.37 25.53 -2.06
C GLN A 15 14.48 26.17 -3.45
N LYS A 16 15.33 25.62 -4.33
CA LYS A 16 15.44 26.11 -5.72
C LYS A 16 14.13 25.99 -6.50
N TRP A 17 13.36 24.93 -6.28
CA TRP A 17 12.06 24.77 -6.93
C TRP A 17 11.04 25.80 -6.42
N GLU A 18 11.04 26.12 -5.12
CA GLU A 18 10.21 27.17 -4.53
C GLU A 18 10.56 28.55 -5.10
N GLU A 19 11.86 28.89 -5.15
CA GLU A 19 12.35 30.16 -5.70
C GLU A 19 11.98 30.35 -7.18
N SER A 20 12.02 29.27 -7.96
CA SER A 20 11.67 29.30 -9.39
C SER A 20 10.16 29.44 -9.67
N LYS A 21 9.31 29.55 -8.63
CA LYS A 21 7.84 29.56 -8.74
C LYS A 21 7.28 28.41 -9.57
N PHE A 22 7.92 27.23 -9.49
CA PHE A 22 7.36 26.02 -10.07
C PHE A 22 6.06 25.70 -9.30
N GLU A 23 4.92 26.12 -9.86
CA GLU A 23 3.64 26.22 -9.15
C GLU A 23 3.15 24.89 -8.55
N ASN A 24 2.58 25.01 -7.33
CA ASN A 24 1.91 23.97 -6.53
C ASN A 24 2.82 22.92 -5.88
N LEU A 25 3.99 23.34 -5.39
CA LEU A 25 4.63 22.61 -4.29
C LEU A 25 3.69 22.72 -3.09
N THR A 26 2.95 21.64 -2.79
CA THR A 26 2.28 21.54 -1.48
C THR A 26 3.36 21.80 -0.44
N HIS A 27 3.14 22.84 0.37
CA HIS A 27 4.05 23.37 1.38
C HIS A 27 4.88 22.27 2.06
N ASN A 28 6.12 22.63 2.43
CA ASN A 28 7.11 21.95 3.27
C ASN A 28 6.62 21.39 4.63
N GLU A 29 5.40 20.92 4.72
CA GLU A 29 5.07 19.92 5.71
C GLU A 29 5.66 18.59 5.21
N ALA A 30 6.18 17.81 6.14
CA ALA A 30 6.59 16.42 5.93
C ALA A 30 5.36 15.54 5.59
N VAL A 31 4.57 15.95 4.59
CA VAL A 31 3.33 15.30 4.22
C VAL A 31 3.72 13.96 3.60
N PRO A 32 3.36 12.84 4.23
CA PRO A 32 3.67 11.54 3.70
C PRO A 32 3.00 11.36 2.34
N ILE A 33 3.77 11.06 1.31
CA ILE A 33 3.26 10.93 -0.06
C ILE A 33 2.93 9.46 -0.31
N LYS A 34 1.77 9.18 -0.93
CA LYS A 34 1.49 7.81 -1.39
C LYS A 34 2.18 7.54 -2.73
N VAL A 35 3.06 6.56 -2.74
CA VAL A 35 3.79 6.08 -3.92
C VAL A 35 3.64 4.56 -3.99
N LEU A 36 3.07 4.05 -5.08
CA LEU A 36 2.90 2.60 -5.32
C LEU A 36 2.14 1.85 -4.19
N GLY A 37 1.25 2.53 -3.46
CA GLY A 37 0.53 1.95 -2.32
C GLY A 37 1.29 2.00 -0.99
N LEU A 38 2.55 2.49 -1.00
CA LEU A 38 3.36 2.78 0.17
C LEU A 38 3.31 4.26 0.52
N ILE A 39 3.72 4.58 1.73
CA ILE A 39 3.90 5.95 2.21
C ILE A 39 5.39 6.26 2.13
N LEU A 40 5.78 7.25 1.33
CA LEU A 40 7.14 7.77 1.29
C LEU A 40 7.25 8.98 2.21
N ASN A 41 8.18 8.91 3.16
CA ASN A 41 8.66 10.08 3.88
C ASN A 41 9.86 10.66 3.11
N THR A 42 9.64 11.79 2.44
CA THR A 42 10.69 12.41 1.62
C THR A 42 11.84 12.97 2.44
N LEU A 43 11.65 13.29 3.72
CA LEU A 43 12.72 13.83 4.56
C LEU A 43 13.68 12.75 5.04
N THR A 44 13.16 11.58 5.41
CA THR A 44 13.98 10.45 5.89
C THR A 44 14.34 9.45 4.80
N ASP A 45 13.79 9.62 3.59
CA ASP A 45 13.92 8.67 2.48
C ASP A 45 13.45 7.25 2.84
N GLU A 46 12.38 7.17 3.65
CA GLU A 46 11.84 5.91 4.14
C GLU A 46 10.49 5.57 3.51
N PHE A 47 10.33 4.33 3.09
CA PHE A 47 9.04 3.75 2.76
C PHE A 47 8.39 3.14 4.00
N LYS A 48 7.13 3.48 4.23
CA LYS A 48 6.28 2.96 5.30
C LYS A 48 5.05 2.29 4.69
N LEU A 49 4.70 1.15 5.26
CA LEU A 49 3.48 0.42 4.94
C LEU A 49 2.51 0.60 6.11
N ASP A 50 1.41 1.31 5.88
CA ASP A 50 0.35 1.42 6.88
C ASP A 50 -0.61 0.24 6.78
N LEU A 51 -0.53 -0.63 7.79
CA LEU A 51 -1.36 -1.84 7.91
C LEU A 51 -2.56 -1.66 8.84
N SER A 52 -2.75 -0.48 9.45
CA SER A 52 -3.76 -0.27 10.49
C SER A 52 -5.16 -0.59 9.97
N SER A 53 -5.52 -0.06 8.79
CA SER A 53 -6.80 -0.34 8.14
C SER A 53 -6.98 -1.82 7.75
N LEU A 54 -5.88 -2.50 7.39
CA LEU A 54 -5.90 -3.92 7.04
C LEU A 54 -6.18 -4.78 8.29
N ILE A 55 -5.48 -4.48 9.39
CA ILE A 55 -5.66 -5.15 10.69
C ILE A 55 -7.09 -4.97 11.20
N ASP A 56 -7.65 -3.76 11.11
CA ASP A 56 -9.03 -3.53 11.54
C ASP A 56 -10.05 -4.24 10.64
N SER A 57 -9.76 -4.33 9.33
CA SER A 57 -10.59 -5.11 8.40
C SER A 57 -10.58 -6.60 8.76
N LEU A 58 -9.43 -7.15 9.15
CA LEU A 58 -9.29 -8.55 9.55
C LEU A 58 -10.14 -8.91 10.77
N LYS A 59 -10.26 -8.01 11.75
CA LYS A 59 -11.06 -8.23 12.97
C LYS A 59 -12.56 -8.39 12.69
N GLN A 60 -13.06 -7.78 11.62
CA GLN A 60 -14.48 -7.72 11.29
C GLN A 60 -14.88 -8.62 10.11
N VAL A 61 -13.92 -9.32 9.50
CA VAL A 61 -14.16 -10.05 8.25
C VAL A 61 -14.79 -11.41 8.51
N LYS A 62 -15.72 -11.81 7.63
CA LYS A 62 -16.24 -13.18 7.61
C LYS A 62 -15.13 -14.12 7.14
N ASN A 63 -15.02 -15.30 7.74
CA ASN A 63 -14.04 -16.30 7.32
C ASN A 63 -14.47 -17.00 6.01
N THR A 64 -14.42 -16.29 4.87
CA THR A 64 -14.85 -16.79 3.55
C THR A 64 -13.80 -16.50 2.48
N LYS A 65 -13.84 -17.25 1.38
CA LYS A 65 -12.96 -17.05 0.22
C LYS A 65 -12.99 -15.61 -0.31
N ARG A 66 -14.19 -15.03 -0.45
CA ARG A 66 -14.37 -13.63 -0.88
C ARG A 66 -13.67 -12.65 0.06
N SER A 67 -13.76 -12.89 1.37
CA SER A 67 -13.14 -12.04 2.38
C SER A 67 -11.62 -12.10 2.33
N VAL A 68 -11.03 -13.29 2.20
CA VAL A 68 -9.56 -13.45 2.07
C VAL A 68 -9.07 -12.73 0.82
N LEU A 69 -9.75 -12.89 -0.32
CA LEU A 69 -9.41 -12.18 -1.54
C LEU A 69 -9.49 -10.66 -1.36
N ARG A 70 -10.59 -10.15 -0.78
CA ARG A 70 -10.78 -8.71 -0.52
C ARG A 70 -9.67 -8.12 0.36
N ILE A 71 -9.19 -8.87 1.34
CA ILE A 71 -8.10 -8.41 2.21
C ILE A 71 -6.77 -8.48 1.47
N SER A 72 -6.50 -9.57 0.74
CA SER A 72 -5.28 -9.74 -0.04
C SER A 72 -5.07 -8.61 -1.05
N SER A 73 -6.14 -8.15 -1.70
CA SER A 73 -6.07 -7.11 -2.72
C SER A 73 -5.71 -5.73 -2.18
N LYS A 74 -5.83 -5.50 -0.86
CA LYS A 74 -5.39 -4.26 -0.22
C LYS A 74 -3.87 -4.17 -0.14
N LEU A 75 -3.18 -5.31 -0.19
CA LEU A 75 -1.73 -5.38 -0.16
C LEU A 75 -1.19 -5.46 -1.59
N PHE A 76 -1.11 -4.30 -2.24
CA PHE A 76 -0.59 -4.18 -3.59
C PHE A 76 0.90 -3.84 -3.58
N ASP A 77 1.71 -4.65 -4.24
CA ASP A 77 3.16 -4.51 -4.30
C ASP A 77 3.66 -4.69 -5.74
N PRO A 78 3.66 -3.62 -6.55
CA PRO A 78 3.99 -3.71 -7.97
C PRO A 78 5.47 -3.98 -8.24
N ILE A 79 6.36 -3.65 -7.29
CA ILE A 79 7.82 -3.74 -7.45
C ILE A 79 8.45 -4.86 -6.60
N GLY A 80 7.68 -5.50 -5.72
CA GLY A 80 8.15 -6.63 -4.91
C GLY A 80 8.78 -6.26 -3.57
N TYR A 81 8.58 -5.03 -3.06
CA TYR A 81 9.18 -4.55 -1.82
C TYR A 81 8.76 -5.38 -0.58
N ILE A 82 7.56 -5.95 -0.62
CA ILE A 82 6.98 -6.80 0.44
C ILE A 82 6.61 -8.18 -0.09
N ALA A 83 7.31 -8.66 -1.12
CA ALA A 83 7.06 -9.93 -1.79
C ALA A 83 6.96 -11.12 -0.84
N VAL A 84 7.81 -11.17 0.20
CA VAL A 84 7.83 -12.26 1.19
C VAL A 84 6.47 -12.40 1.91
N PHE A 85 5.75 -11.28 2.10
CA PHE A 85 4.42 -11.28 2.70
C PHE A 85 3.33 -11.57 1.67
N THR A 86 3.40 -10.96 0.47
CA THR A 86 2.37 -11.16 -0.56
C THR A 86 2.38 -12.58 -1.13
N ILE A 87 3.54 -13.25 -1.19
CA ILE A 87 3.66 -14.66 -1.60
C ILE A 87 2.90 -15.57 -0.62
N ARG A 88 3.04 -15.38 0.70
CA ARG A 88 2.32 -16.20 1.69
C ARG A 88 0.79 -16.07 1.52
N ILE A 89 0.31 -14.86 1.24
CA ILE A 89 -1.11 -14.62 0.99
C ILE A 89 -1.57 -15.30 -0.30
N LYS A 90 -0.73 -15.29 -1.35
CA LYS A 90 -1.02 -15.98 -2.62
C LYS A 90 -1.09 -17.50 -2.43
N ILE A 91 -0.22 -18.09 -1.61
CA ILE A 91 -0.27 -19.51 -1.26
C ILE A 91 -1.59 -19.85 -0.55
N ILE A 92 -1.98 -19.07 0.47
CA ILE A 92 -3.27 -19.26 1.16
C ILE A 92 -4.45 -19.17 0.18
N LEU A 93 -4.41 -18.21 -0.75
CA LEU A 93 -5.44 -18.11 -1.78
C LEU A 93 -5.47 -19.37 -2.65
N GLN A 94 -4.31 -19.86 -3.11
CA GLN A 94 -4.21 -21.08 -3.90
C GLN A 94 -4.83 -22.28 -3.15
N GLU A 95 -4.50 -22.48 -1.89
CA GLU A 95 -5.08 -23.55 -1.05
C GLU A 95 -6.61 -23.44 -0.96
N ILE A 96 -7.15 -22.22 -0.79
CA ILE A 96 -8.60 -21.97 -0.79
C ILE A 96 -9.23 -22.26 -2.17
N TRP A 97 -8.52 -21.98 -3.26
CA TRP A 97 -9.00 -22.28 -4.61
C TRP A 97 -9.02 -23.79 -4.87
N GLU A 98 -7.96 -24.50 -4.49
CA GLU A 98 -7.84 -25.95 -4.62
C GLU A 98 -8.86 -26.70 -3.73
N GLY A 99 -9.20 -26.15 -2.57
CA GLY A 99 -10.23 -26.70 -1.69
C GLY A 99 -11.66 -26.62 -2.24
N GLY A 100 -11.90 -25.95 -3.38
CA GLY A 100 -13.21 -25.91 -4.02
C GLY A 100 -14.26 -25.06 -3.32
N PHE A 101 -13.88 -24.23 -2.35
CA PHE A 101 -14.81 -23.39 -1.59
C PHE A 101 -15.56 -22.38 -2.47
N ASP A 102 -16.85 -22.22 -2.21
CA ASP A 102 -17.67 -21.16 -2.79
C ASP A 102 -17.33 -19.78 -2.19
N TRP A 103 -17.73 -18.71 -2.88
CA TRP A 103 -17.35 -17.33 -2.54
C TRP A 103 -17.66 -16.91 -1.11
N ASP A 104 -18.87 -17.23 -0.64
CA ASP A 104 -19.37 -16.87 0.69
C ASP A 104 -19.39 -18.06 1.67
N GLU A 105 -18.83 -19.19 1.25
CA GLU A 105 -18.71 -20.38 2.09
C GLU A 105 -17.71 -20.12 3.23
N LYS A 106 -18.05 -20.64 4.42
CA LYS A 106 -17.22 -20.49 5.60
C LYS A 106 -16.03 -21.45 5.53
N LEU A 107 -14.82 -20.91 5.53
CA LEU A 107 -13.60 -21.71 5.57
C LEU A 107 -13.54 -22.47 6.92
N GLY A 108 -13.28 -23.77 6.84
CA GLY A 108 -13.16 -24.65 8.01
C GLY A 108 -11.95 -24.28 8.88
N LYS A 109 -12.05 -24.55 10.19
CA LYS A 109 -10.88 -24.63 11.06
C LYS A 109 -10.38 -26.06 10.98
N ASN A 110 -9.29 -26.29 10.27
CA ASN A 110 -8.52 -27.52 10.48
C ASN A 110 -7.97 -27.53 11.90
#